data_AF-A0A0G1A6F9-F1
#
_entry.id   AF-A0A0G1A6F9-F1
#
_cell.length_a   1.000
_cell.length_b   1.000
_cell.length_c   1.000
_cell.angle_alpha   90.00
_cell.angle_beta   90.00
_cell.angle_gamma   90.00
#
_symmetry.space_group_name_H-M   'P 1'
#
loop_
_entity.id
_entity.type
_entity.pdbx_description
1 polymer ?
#
loop_
_entity_poly.entity_id
_entity_poly.type
_entity_poly.pdbx_seq_one_letter_code
_entity_poly.pdbx_strand_id
1 'polypeptide(L)'
;MYFIDIAYAKAVAETTETIEETGLLASLGLDGRLFILQLINFAIVAIILWFLVLKPLVKKLAERQKLIDDGLNNAKKAQEQMDRSEIDYRAKILEAKKEAQTILEKTEKDAKTLSDNLKIKAKQEIENLAEQAKKNILKEKDEMMIGLKGETANLIVAALEKILSEKMTGEKDKKMIEEAVSGLGK
;
A
#
# COMPACT_ATOMS: atom_id res chain seq x y z
N MET A 1 -2.19 -123.03 -17.05
CA MET A 1 -1.57 -121.93 -17.82
C MET A 1 -2.40 -121.61 -19.07
N TYR A 2 -3.71 -121.32 -18.95
CA TYR A 2 -4.57 -120.92 -20.10
C TYR A 2 -5.85 -120.12 -19.71
N PHE A 3 -5.96 -119.60 -18.48
CA PHE A 3 -7.19 -118.91 -18.01
C PHE A 3 -7.00 -117.45 -17.60
N ILE A 4 -5.76 -116.94 -17.55
CA ILE A 4 -5.48 -115.54 -17.18
C ILE A 4 -5.46 -114.63 -18.43
N ASP A 5 -5.03 -115.13 -19.59
CA ASP A 5 -5.01 -114.35 -20.85
C ASP A 5 -6.41 -114.02 -21.38
N ILE A 6 -7.42 -114.88 -21.15
CA ILE A 6 -8.78 -114.65 -21.66
C ILE A 6 -9.48 -113.52 -20.88
N ALA A 7 -9.21 -113.38 -19.59
CA ALA A 7 -9.78 -112.31 -18.77
C ALA A 7 -9.14 -110.96 -19.08
N TYR A 8 -7.83 -110.92 -19.36
CA TYR A 8 -7.15 -109.69 -19.76
C TYR A 8 -7.54 -109.29 -21.20
N ALA A 9 -7.69 -110.24 -22.11
CA ALA A 9 -8.16 -110.00 -23.47
C ALA A 9 -9.60 -109.45 -23.50
N LYS A 10 -10.47 -109.89 -22.58
CA LYS A 10 -11.85 -109.40 -22.49
C LYS A 10 -11.95 -108.01 -21.84
N ALA A 11 -11.12 -107.73 -20.83
CA ALA A 11 -11.05 -106.42 -20.18
C ALA A 11 -10.43 -105.33 -21.08
N VAL A 12 -9.51 -105.71 -21.99
CA VAL A 12 -8.95 -104.79 -23.00
C VAL A 12 -9.92 -104.59 -24.17
N ALA A 13 -10.74 -105.60 -24.52
CA ALA A 13 -11.77 -105.47 -25.56
C ALA A 13 -12.89 -104.49 -25.16
N GLU A 14 -13.37 -104.52 -23.91
CA GLU A 14 -14.46 -103.63 -23.44
C GLU A 14 -14.05 -102.16 -23.29
N THR A 15 -12.76 -101.84 -23.13
CA THR A 15 -12.27 -100.45 -23.11
C THR A 15 -12.12 -99.82 -24.50
N THR A 16 -12.33 -100.58 -25.58
CA THR A 16 -12.06 -100.13 -26.96
C THR A 16 -13.32 -100.09 -27.84
N GLU A 17 -14.49 -100.49 -27.34
CA GLU A 17 -15.73 -100.67 -28.11
C GLU A 17 -16.90 -99.74 -27.69
N THR A 18 -16.61 -98.48 -27.34
CA THR A 18 -17.64 -97.41 -27.42
C THR A 18 -17.08 -96.15 -28.08
N ILE A 19 -16.39 -96.32 -29.20
CA ILE A 19 -16.22 -95.26 -30.19
C ILE A 19 -16.87 -95.75 -31.47
N GLU A 20 -18.20 -95.70 -31.51
CA GLU A 20 -18.95 -95.82 -32.76
C GLU A 20 -19.29 -94.43 -33.30
N GLU A 21 -18.92 -94.26 -34.56
CA GLU A 21 -19.38 -93.28 -35.56
C GLU A 21 -19.02 -91.81 -35.36
N THR A 22 -17.72 -91.53 -35.35
CA THR A 22 -17.22 -90.22 -35.77
C THR A 22 -16.89 -90.23 -37.26
N GLY A 23 -17.81 -89.68 -38.07
CA GLY A 23 -17.62 -89.51 -39.51
C GLY A 23 -16.31 -88.80 -39.88
N LEU A 24 -15.92 -88.94 -41.14
CA LEU A 24 -14.70 -88.49 -41.84
C LEU A 24 -14.13 -87.09 -41.46
N LEU A 25 -14.92 -86.24 -40.82
CA LEU A 25 -14.51 -84.93 -40.31
C LEU A 25 -13.73 -84.99 -38.99
N ALA A 26 -13.96 -86.01 -38.14
CA ALA A 26 -13.23 -86.17 -36.87
C ALA A 26 -11.79 -86.67 -37.08
N SER A 27 -11.53 -87.47 -38.12
CA SER A 27 -10.16 -87.89 -38.48
C SER A 27 -9.32 -86.78 -39.10
N LEU A 28 -9.93 -85.66 -39.49
CA LEU A 28 -9.24 -84.43 -39.93
C LEU A 28 -8.96 -83.47 -38.75
N GLY A 29 -9.23 -83.88 -37.50
CA GLY A 29 -9.06 -83.03 -36.31
C GLY A 29 -10.03 -81.86 -36.26
N LEU A 30 -11.04 -81.84 -37.12
CA LEU A 30 -12.06 -80.78 -37.19
C LEU A 30 -13.34 -81.26 -36.53
N ASP A 31 -13.26 -81.46 -35.22
CA ASP A 31 -14.42 -81.56 -34.36
C ASP A 31 -15.11 -80.19 -34.28
N GLY A 32 -16.17 -79.99 -35.07
CA GLY A 32 -16.95 -78.74 -35.06
C GLY A 32 -17.44 -78.36 -33.65
N ARG A 33 -17.68 -79.34 -32.78
CA ARG A 33 -17.99 -79.12 -31.35
C ARG A 33 -16.82 -78.52 -30.58
N LEU A 34 -15.61 -79.04 -30.75
CA LEU A 34 -14.38 -78.49 -30.14
C LEU A 34 -14.06 -77.10 -30.70
N PHE A 35 -14.27 -76.88 -32.00
CA PHE A 35 -14.09 -75.56 -32.62
C PHE A 35 -15.06 -74.51 -32.04
N ILE A 36 -16.34 -74.86 -31.85
CA ILE A 36 -17.32 -73.96 -31.22
C ILE A 36 -16.94 -73.65 -29.77
N LEU A 37 -16.50 -74.66 -28.99
CA LEU A 37 -16.03 -74.44 -27.61
C LEU A 37 -14.79 -73.53 -27.56
N GLN A 38 -13.83 -73.74 -28.47
CA GLN A 38 -12.64 -72.90 -28.60
C GLN A 38 -13.00 -71.46 -28.99
N LEU A 39 -13.96 -71.28 -29.90
CA LEU A 39 -14.44 -69.96 -30.32
C LEU A 39 -15.15 -69.24 -29.16
N ILE A 40 -15.96 -69.94 -28.38
CA ILE A 40 -16.62 -69.37 -27.19
C ILE A 40 -15.56 -68.97 -26.16
N ASN A 41 -14.55 -69.81 -25.90
CA ASN A 41 -13.47 -69.49 -24.97
C ASN A 41 -12.68 -68.25 -25.45
N PHE A 42 -12.30 -68.21 -26.73
CA PHE A 42 -11.66 -67.05 -27.34
C PHE A 42 -12.52 -65.78 -27.22
N ALA A 43 -13.83 -65.87 -27.48
CA ALA A 43 -14.76 -64.75 -27.36
C ALA A 43 -14.86 -64.25 -25.91
N ILE A 44 -14.93 -65.14 -24.92
CA ILE A 44 -14.94 -64.78 -23.49
C ILE A 44 -13.65 -64.03 -23.13
N VAL A 45 -12.48 -64.57 -23.50
CA VAL A 45 -11.19 -63.91 -23.24
C VAL A 45 -11.10 -62.57 -23.96
N ALA A 46 -11.56 -62.47 -25.21
CA ALA A 46 -11.55 -61.23 -25.99
C ALA A 46 -12.44 -60.15 -25.36
N ILE A 47 -13.63 -60.51 -24.86
CA ILE A 47 -14.53 -59.58 -24.16
C ILE A 47 -13.89 -59.09 -22.85
N ILE A 48 -13.28 -60.00 -22.08
CA ILE A 48 -12.56 -59.66 -20.85
C ILE A 48 -11.42 -58.69 -21.18
N LEU A 49 -10.59 -58.98 -22.19
CA LEU A 49 -9.47 -58.14 -22.58
C LEU A 49 -9.93 -56.76 -23.07
N TRP A 50 -10.99 -56.72 -23.88
CA TRP A 50 -11.56 -55.47 -24.38
C TRP A 50 -12.08 -54.59 -23.24
N PHE A 51 -12.77 -55.17 -22.25
CA PHE A 51 -13.29 -54.42 -21.12
C PHE A 51 -12.21 -54.02 -20.11
N LEU A 52 -11.25 -54.91 -19.80
CA LEU A 52 -10.21 -54.68 -18.78
C LEU A 52 -8.99 -53.93 -19.28
N VAL A 53 -8.64 -53.99 -20.57
CA VAL A 53 -7.40 -53.37 -21.09
C VAL A 53 -7.70 -52.16 -21.94
N LEU A 54 -8.60 -52.27 -22.92
CA LEU A 54 -8.85 -51.18 -23.87
C LEU A 54 -9.51 -49.97 -23.18
N LYS A 55 -10.51 -50.19 -22.32
CA LYS A 55 -11.18 -49.11 -21.59
C LYS A 55 -10.21 -48.28 -20.73
N PRO A 56 -9.40 -48.86 -19.82
CA PRO A 56 -8.46 -48.05 -19.02
C PRO A 56 -7.35 -47.44 -19.87
N LEU A 57 -6.91 -48.08 -20.95
CA LEU A 57 -5.90 -47.52 -21.85
C LEU A 57 -6.41 -46.23 -22.53
N VAL A 58 -7.61 -46.27 -23.13
CA VAL A 58 -8.23 -45.10 -23.75
C VAL A 58 -8.50 -44.01 -22.71
N LYS A 59 -8.95 -44.38 -21.51
CA LYS A 59 -9.15 -43.44 -20.41
C LYS A 59 -7.83 -42.73 -20.03
N LYS A 60 -6.72 -43.46 -19.93
CA LYS A 60 -5.41 -42.87 -19.62
C LYS A 60 -4.88 -41.96 -20.72
N LEU A 61 -5.13 -42.28 -21.99
CA LEU A 61 -4.78 -41.41 -23.10
C LEU A 61 -5.63 -40.13 -23.10
N ALA A 62 -6.94 -40.25 -22.84
CA ALA A 62 -7.83 -39.10 -22.70
C ALA A 62 -7.44 -38.20 -21.50
N GLU A 63 -7.07 -38.79 -20.36
CA GLU A 63 -6.55 -38.05 -19.20
C GLU A 63 -5.27 -37.28 -19.56
N ARG A 64 -4.34 -37.90 -20.28
CA ARG A 64 -3.11 -37.24 -20.74
C ARG A 64 -3.38 -36.11 -21.72
N GLN A 65 -4.25 -36.33 -22.71
CA GLN A 65 -4.64 -35.30 -23.66
C GLN A 65 -5.26 -34.11 -22.94
N LYS A 66 -6.21 -34.37 -22.04
CA LYS A 66 -6.85 -33.31 -21.24
C LYS A 66 -5.83 -32.53 -20.42
N LEU A 67 -4.87 -33.20 -19.77
CA LEU A 67 -3.85 -32.53 -18.97
C LEU A 67 -2.94 -31.63 -19.82
N ILE A 68 -2.61 -32.05 -21.05
CA ILE A 68 -1.84 -31.24 -22.01
C ILE A 68 -2.66 -30.03 -22.47
N ASP A 69 -3.92 -30.24 -22.85
CA ASP A 69 -4.81 -29.18 -23.32
C ASP A 69 -5.08 -28.14 -22.22
N ASP A 70 -5.37 -28.61 -21.00
CA ASP A 70 -5.54 -27.76 -19.81
C ASP A 70 -4.23 -27.01 -19.50
N GLY A 71 -3.08 -27.68 -19.58
CA GLY A 71 -1.77 -27.06 -19.38
C GLY A 71 -1.47 -25.95 -20.41
N LEU A 72 -1.74 -26.20 -21.68
CA LEU A 72 -1.54 -25.22 -22.75
C LEU A 72 -2.50 -24.03 -22.61
N ASN A 73 -3.76 -24.28 -22.26
CA ASN A 73 -4.75 -23.23 -22.04
C ASN A 73 -4.37 -22.37 -20.81
N ASN A 74 -3.93 -23.00 -19.72
CA ASN A 74 -3.46 -22.30 -18.54
C ASN A 74 -2.21 -21.46 -18.82
N ALA A 75 -1.26 -21.99 -19.59
CA ALA A 75 -0.07 -21.25 -20.01
C ALA A 75 -0.44 -20.01 -20.85
N LYS A 76 -1.36 -20.15 -21.81
CA LYS A 76 -1.88 -19.03 -22.60
C LYS A 76 -2.55 -17.97 -21.72
N LYS A 77 -3.44 -18.39 -20.81
CA LYS A 77 -4.11 -17.48 -19.86
C LYS A 77 -3.12 -16.77 -18.94
N ALA A 78 -2.10 -17.48 -18.46
CA ALA A 78 -1.07 -16.91 -17.61
C ALA A 78 -0.27 -15.84 -18.39
N GLN A 79 0.08 -16.10 -19.65
CA GLN A 79 0.75 -15.13 -20.50
C GLN A 79 -0.13 -13.89 -20.74
N GLU A 80 -1.40 -14.08 -21.12
CA GLU A 80 -2.33 -12.97 -21.34
C GLU A 80 -2.54 -12.13 -20.06
N GLN A 81 -2.63 -12.78 -18.89
CA GLN A 81 -2.73 -12.08 -17.61
C GLN A 81 -1.45 -11.33 -17.27
N MET A 82 -0.28 -11.90 -17.56
CA MET A 82 1.01 -11.25 -17.35
C MET A 82 1.13 -10.00 -18.22
N ASP A 83 0.81 -10.11 -19.52
CA ASP A 83 0.86 -8.98 -20.46
C ASP A 83 -0.12 -7.87 -20.04
N ARG A 84 -1.34 -8.22 -19.63
CA ARG A 84 -2.31 -7.26 -19.08
C ARG A 84 -1.79 -6.60 -17.80
N SER A 85 -1.26 -7.39 -16.87
CA SER A 85 -0.69 -6.86 -15.63
C SER A 85 0.49 -5.93 -15.88
N GLU A 86 1.30 -6.20 -16.90
CA GLU A 86 2.42 -5.33 -17.26
C GLU A 86 1.92 -4.00 -17.83
N ILE A 87 0.89 -4.03 -18.69
CA ILE A 87 0.24 -2.82 -19.21
C ILE A 87 -0.35 -1.99 -18.06
N ASP A 88 -1.12 -2.61 -17.18
CA ASP A 88 -1.72 -1.95 -16.02
C ASP A 88 -0.67 -1.37 -15.06
N TYR A 89 0.41 -2.13 -14.83
CA TYR A 89 1.54 -1.66 -14.02
C TYR A 89 2.20 -0.43 -14.64
N ARG A 90 2.51 -0.46 -15.94
CA ARG A 90 3.10 0.67 -16.65
C ARG A 90 2.17 1.88 -16.63
N ALA A 91 0.86 1.68 -16.81
CA ALA A 91 -0.14 2.73 -16.71
C ALA A 91 -0.16 3.37 -15.32
N LYS A 92 -0.18 2.57 -14.25
CA LYS A 92 -0.13 3.06 -12.86
C LYS A 92 1.16 3.83 -12.56
N ILE A 93 2.30 3.41 -13.08
CA ILE A 93 3.56 4.15 -12.91
C ILE A 93 3.50 5.50 -13.62
N LEU A 94 2.91 5.58 -14.81
CA LEU A 94 2.73 6.85 -15.53
C LEU A 94 1.76 7.78 -14.79
N GLU A 95 0.65 7.25 -14.29
CA GLU A 95 -0.32 7.98 -13.48
C GLU A 95 0.32 8.52 -12.20
N ALA A 96 1.02 7.68 -11.43
CA ALA A 96 1.72 8.08 -10.22
C ALA A 96 2.79 9.18 -10.49
N LYS A 97 3.51 9.09 -11.61
CA LYS A 97 4.46 10.15 -12.02
C LYS A 97 3.75 11.47 -12.32
N LYS A 98 2.60 11.42 -13.01
CA LYS A 98 1.81 12.61 -13.33
C LYS A 98 1.22 13.25 -12.06
N GLU A 99 0.73 12.45 -11.13
CA GLU A 99 0.25 12.92 -9.83
C GLU A 99 1.39 13.54 -9.02
N ALA A 100 2.55 12.89 -8.96
CA ALA A 100 3.72 13.43 -8.26
C ALA A 100 4.15 14.79 -8.84
N GLN A 101 4.18 14.93 -10.17
CA GLN A 101 4.47 16.20 -10.82
C GLN A 101 3.41 17.27 -10.49
N THR A 102 2.13 16.90 -10.50
CA THR A 102 1.03 17.81 -10.13
C THR A 102 1.15 18.29 -8.68
N ILE A 103 1.51 17.38 -7.75
CA ILE A 103 1.74 17.71 -6.35
C ILE A 103 2.94 18.65 -6.20
N LEU A 104 4.02 18.41 -6.95
CA LEU A 104 5.21 19.27 -6.91
C LEU A 104 4.88 20.67 -7.41
N GLU A 105 4.24 20.81 -8.57
CA GLU A 105 3.83 22.09 -9.15
C GLU A 105 2.89 22.87 -8.20
N LYS A 106 1.94 22.17 -7.58
CA LYS A 106 1.05 22.77 -6.59
C LYS A 106 1.83 23.25 -5.35
N THR A 107 2.74 22.42 -4.86
CA THR A 107 3.56 22.74 -3.68
C THR A 107 4.46 23.94 -3.94
N GLU A 108 5.10 24.03 -5.10
CA GLU A 108 5.91 25.19 -5.49
C GLU A 108 5.07 26.47 -5.57
N LYS A 109 3.87 26.39 -6.16
CA LYS A 109 2.94 27.52 -6.22
C LYS A 109 2.50 27.96 -4.83
N ASP A 110 2.07 27.02 -3.99
CA ASP A 110 1.61 27.29 -2.63
C ASP A 110 2.75 27.87 -1.77
N ALA A 111 3.97 27.34 -1.90
CA ALA A 111 5.16 27.84 -1.23
C ALA A 111 5.50 29.27 -1.66
N LYS A 112 5.42 29.57 -2.96
CA LYS A 112 5.63 30.93 -3.48
C LYS A 112 4.59 31.90 -2.93
N THR A 113 3.31 31.54 -2.99
CA THR A 113 2.22 32.36 -2.44
C THR A 113 2.37 32.56 -0.94
N LEU A 114 2.75 31.54 -0.18
CA LEU A 114 3.02 31.64 1.25
C LEU A 114 4.20 32.58 1.53
N SER A 115 5.30 32.43 0.80
CA SER A 115 6.47 33.33 0.92
C SER A 115 6.09 34.78 0.65
N ASP A 116 5.33 35.05 -0.42
CA ASP A 116 4.92 36.40 -0.77
C ASP A 116 3.98 37.00 0.29
N ASN A 117 3.03 36.20 0.80
CA ASN A 117 2.17 36.60 1.91
C ASN A 117 2.95 36.89 3.20
N LEU A 118 3.94 36.07 3.54
CA LEU A 118 4.80 36.29 4.70
C LEU A 118 5.62 37.57 4.54
N LYS A 119 6.16 37.86 3.35
CA LYS A 119 6.87 39.12 3.08
C LYS A 119 5.96 40.33 3.23
N ILE A 120 4.72 40.25 2.75
CA ILE A 120 3.74 41.34 2.89
C ILE A 120 3.41 41.56 4.37
N LYS A 121 3.10 40.50 5.12
CA LYS A 121 2.83 40.58 6.56
C LYS A 121 4.02 41.16 7.33
N ALA A 122 5.23 40.69 7.05
CA ALA A 122 6.44 41.20 7.70
C ALA A 122 6.64 42.69 7.42
N LYS A 123 6.40 43.16 6.19
CA LYS A 123 6.46 44.60 5.88
C LYS A 123 5.42 45.40 6.66
N GLN A 124 4.18 44.92 6.73
CA GLN A 124 3.12 45.55 7.50
C GLN A 124 3.45 45.61 9.00
N GLU A 125 4.00 44.53 9.56
CA GLU A 125 4.44 44.50 10.96
C GLU A 125 5.60 45.47 11.22
N ILE A 126 6.57 45.56 10.31
CA ILE A 126 7.68 46.52 10.41
C ILE A 126 7.16 47.96 10.35
N GLU A 127 6.24 48.26 9.44
CA GLU A 127 5.62 49.59 9.32
C GLU A 127 4.85 49.96 10.60
N ASN A 128 4.03 49.03 11.12
CA ASN A 128 3.31 49.22 12.37
C ASN A 128 4.26 49.43 13.56
N LEU A 129 5.34 48.64 13.65
CA LEU A 129 6.33 48.77 14.71
C LEU A 129 7.06 50.11 14.61
N ALA A 130 7.42 50.55 13.40
CA ALA A 130 8.05 51.85 13.17
C ALA A 130 7.12 53.01 13.54
N GLU A 131 5.83 52.92 13.24
CA GLU A 131 4.84 53.91 13.65
C GLU A 131 4.69 53.97 15.18
N GLN A 132 4.61 52.81 15.84
CA GLN A 132 4.56 52.72 17.30
C GLN A 132 5.83 53.29 17.94
N ALA A 133 7.02 52.97 17.41
CA ALA A 133 8.28 53.52 17.89
C ALA A 133 8.32 55.04 17.76
N LYS A 134 7.85 55.62 16.62
CA LYS A 134 7.73 57.08 16.46
C LYS A 134 6.79 57.70 17.49
N LYS A 135 5.63 57.07 17.75
CA LYS A 135 4.67 57.55 18.76
C LYS A 135 5.29 57.53 20.17
N ASN A 136 6.01 56.47 20.51
CA ASN A 136 6.70 56.35 21.80
C ASN A 136 7.79 57.41 21.96
N ILE A 137 8.62 57.65 20.92
CA ILE A 137 9.65 58.70 20.94
C ILE A 137 9.03 60.09 21.14
N LEU A 138 7.92 60.39 20.48
CA LEU A 138 7.23 61.68 20.64
C LEU A 138 6.71 61.84 22.08
N LYS A 139 6.08 60.80 22.62
CA LYS A 139 5.61 60.78 24.01
C LYS A 139 6.75 60.98 25.01
N GLU A 140 7.85 60.25 24.84
CA GLU A 140 9.02 60.34 25.71
C GLU A 140 9.69 61.72 25.63
N LYS A 141 9.74 62.31 24.43
CA LYS A 141 10.21 63.70 24.25
C LYS A 141 9.35 64.70 25.00
N ASP A 142 8.02 64.55 24.95
CA ASP A 142 7.09 65.44 25.66
C ASP A 142 7.26 65.29 27.18
N GLU A 143 7.37 64.05 27.68
CA GLU A 143 7.67 63.76 29.09
C GLU A 143 9.02 64.34 29.54
N MET A 144 10.08 64.19 28.74
CA MET A 144 11.38 64.81 28.99
C MET A 144 11.30 66.33 29.03
N MET A 145 10.52 66.95 28.15
CA MET A 145 10.39 68.41 28.09
C MET A 145 9.66 68.96 29.32
N ILE A 146 8.68 68.22 29.83
CA ILE A 146 8.02 68.54 31.10
C ILE A 146 9.01 68.41 32.26
N GLY A 147 9.80 67.34 32.30
CA GLY A 147 10.85 67.15 33.30
C GLY A 147 11.89 68.29 33.31
N LEU A 148 12.41 68.66 32.14
CA LEU A 148 13.37 69.76 31.97
C LEU A 148 12.81 71.11 32.45
N LYS A 149 11.54 71.40 32.19
CA LYS A 149 10.88 72.62 32.69
C LYS A 149 10.82 72.64 34.21
N GLY A 150 10.49 71.51 34.84
CA GLY A 150 10.48 71.37 36.29
C GLY A 150 11.87 71.59 36.91
N GLU A 151 12.89 70.96 36.33
CA GLU A 151 14.27 71.09 36.80
C GLU A 151 14.83 72.50 36.60
N THR A 152 14.50 73.15 35.48
CA THR A 152 14.86 74.55 35.23
C THR A 152 14.15 75.49 36.20
N ALA A 153 12.87 75.26 36.52
CA ALA A 153 12.15 76.05 37.50
C ALA A 153 12.81 75.94 38.89
N ASN A 154 13.20 74.73 39.30
CA ASN A 154 13.93 74.50 40.55
C ASN A 154 15.30 75.23 40.56
N LEU A 155 16.04 75.19 39.46
CA LEU A 155 17.31 75.93 39.33
C LEU A 155 17.11 77.45 39.40
N ILE A 156 16.06 77.98 38.78
CA ILE A 156 15.72 79.41 38.85
C ILE A 156 15.37 79.82 40.28
N VAL A 157 14.55 79.03 40.99
CA VAL A 157 14.22 79.28 42.40
C VAL A 157 15.48 79.28 43.26
N ALA A 158 16.34 78.27 43.12
CA ALA A 158 17.60 78.20 43.87
C ALA A 158 18.55 79.39 43.58
N ALA A 159 18.61 79.83 42.32
CA ALA A 159 19.41 81.00 41.93
C ALA A 159 18.82 82.30 42.51
N LEU A 160 17.50 82.47 42.47
CA LEU A 160 16.81 83.62 43.05
C LEU A 160 16.97 83.66 44.58
N GLU A 161 16.82 82.53 45.26
CA GLU A 161 17.08 82.41 46.71
C GLU A 161 18.49 82.88 47.06
N LYS A 162 19.49 82.45 46.29
CA LYS A 162 20.88 82.87 46.52
C LYS A 162 21.11 84.35 46.26
N ILE A 163 20.55 84.91 45.19
CA ILE A 163 20.65 86.35 44.87
C ILE A 163 19.92 87.20 45.91
N LEU A 164 18.70 86.82 46.31
CA LEU A 164 17.97 87.52 47.38
C LEU A 164 18.76 87.46 48.69
N SER A 165 19.31 86.30 49.05
CA SER A 165 20.14 86.16 50.26
C SER A 165 21.38 87.07 50.24
N GLU A 166 22.01 87.26 49.08
CA GLU A 166 23.19 88.14 48.94
C GLU A 166 22.83 89.64 48.87
N LYS A 167 21.67 90.01 48.31
CA LYS A 167 21.26 91.42 48.14
C LYS A 167 20.43 91.98 49.29
N MET A 168 19.84 91.15 50.15
CA MET A 168 19.02 91.58 51.28
C MET A 168 19.85 92.03 52.48
N THR A 169 20.58 93.14 52.32
CA THR A 169 21.37 93.76 53.40
C THR A 169 20.97 95.21 53.70
N GLY A 170 19.89 95.72 53.09
CA GLY A 170 19.44 97.11 53.20
C GLY A 170 18.23 97.31 54.13
N GLU A 171 18.06 98.54 54.60
CA GLU A 171 16.94 98.95 55.50
C GLU A 171 15.55 98.80 54.85
N LYS A 172 15.46 98.89 53.50
CA LYS A 172 14.24 98.62 52.72
C LYS A 172 13.81 97.15 52.76
N ASP A 173 14.75 96.22 52.89
CA ASP A 173 14.48 94.78 52.90
C ASP A 173 13.83 94.37 54.22
N LYS A 174 14.25 94.97 55.34
CA LYS A 174 13.58 94.81 56.66
C LYS A 174 12.10 95.24 56.61
N LYS A 175 11.80 96.34 55.91
CA LYS A 175 10.44 96.87 55.77
C LYS A 175 9.55 95.96 54.92
N MET A 176 10.10 95.36 53.86
CA MET A 176 9.40 94.36 53.04
C MET A 176 9.17 93.04 53.79
N ILE A 177 10.11 92.61 54.65
CA ILE A 177 9.91 91.45 55.53
C ILE A 177 8.79 91.73 56.54
N GLU A 178 8.77 92.92 57.16
CA GLU A 178 7.68 93.30 58.09
C GLU A 178 6.31 93.35 57.39
N GLU A 179 6.22 93.86 56.16
CA GLU A 179 4.98 93.85 55.38
C GLU A 179 4.52 92.42 55.03
N ALA A 180 5.44 91.54 54.59
CA ALA A 180 5.13 90.14 54.27
C ALA A 180 4.69 89.33 55.50
N VAL A 181 5.34 89.55 56.66
CA VAL A 181 4.96 88.94 57.94
C VAL A 181 3.62 89.48 58.45
N SER A 182 3.30 90.77 58.22
CA SER A 182 1.99 91.33 58.58
C SER A 182 0.85 90.83 57.68
N GLY A 183 1.15 90.53 56.41
CA GLY A 183 0.19 89.96 55.45
C GLY A 183 -0.19 88.50 55.73
N LEU A 184 0.65 87.77 56.46
CA LEU A 184 0.38 86.41 56.95
C LEU A 184 -0.30 86.39 58.35
N GLY A 185 -0.45 87.56 58.97
CA GLY A 185 -1.07 87.75 60.29
C GLY A 185 -2.53 88.22 60.27
N LYS A 186 -3.24 88.04 59.15
CA LYS A 186 -4.70 88.20 59.04
C LYS A 186 -5.33 86.96 58.42
#